data_AF-A0A0S8D8Z7-F1
#
_entry.id   AF-A0A0S8D8Z7-F1
#
_cell.length_a   1.000
_cell.length_b   1.000
_cell.length_c   1.000
_cell.angle_alpha   90.00
_cell.angle_beta   90.00
_cell.angle_gamma   90.00
#
_symmetry.space_group_name_H-M   'P 1'
#
loop_
_entity.id
_entity.type
_entity.pdbx_description
1 polymer ?
#
loop_
_entity_poly.entity_id
_entity_poly.type
_entity_poly.pdbx_seq_one_letter_code
_entity_poly.pdbx_strand_id
1 'polypeptide(L)'
;MSIVDVEDDAFWYEVVNSKGGVTTIVKMLIKGDPVDSGNIRRLILKAGTDPAREMSRDSLHMGRRMASYMFEQRSGISAVPGRHLKNVKTGDGTVTVPAGTFTVSLYDIVDDAGMVHATYKFSRDVRPFGIVASDTPNTSMVLAGHGTGAQSLITEEVTQMPRPSEMPGQGIGSGAGSTVRQIPGMGTGYEPR
;
A
#
# COMPACT_ATOMS: atom_id res chain seq x y z
N MET A 1 -8.72 -3.96 6.25
CA MET A 1 -8.89 -2.60 5.71
C MET A 1 -10.14 -1.98 6.29
N SER A 2 -10.21 -0.66 6.40
CA SER A 2 -11.39 0.06 6.90
C SER A 2 -11.59 1.37 6.16
N ILE A 3 -12.84 1.82 5.99
CA ILE A 3 -13.19 3.19 5.60
C ILE A 3 -13.69 3.90 6.85
N VAL A 4 -12.85 4.76 7.43
CA VAL A 4 -13.02 5.23 8.81
C VAL A 4 -13.66 6.61 8.92
N ASP A 5 -13.63 7.41 7.85
CA ASP A 5 -14.22 8.75 7.85
C ASP A 5 -14.35 9.31 6.42
N VAL A 6 -15.07 10.42 6.27
CA VAL A 6 -15.20 11.20 5.03
C VAL A 6 -14.82 12.65 5.32
N GLU A 7 -13.85 13.17 4.56
CA GLU A 7 -13.39 14.57 4.65
C GLU A 7 -13.66 15.22 3.29
N ASP A 8 -14.57 16.20 3.27
CA ASP A 8 -15.14 16.81 2.07
C ASP A 8 -15.72 15.77 1.10
N ASP A 9 -15.05 15.57 -0.04
CA ASP A 9 -15.38 14.63 -1.10
C ASP A 9 -14.38 13.46 -1.19
N ALA A 10 -13.58 13.24 -0.15
CA ALA A 10 -12.56 12.21 -0.07
C ALA A 10 -12.79 11.28 1.13
N PHE A 11 -12.27 10.05 1.02
CA PHE A 11 -12.50 8.99 2.00
C PHE A 11 -11.20 8.65 2.74
N TRP A 12 -11.29 8.56 4.07
CA TRP A 12 -10.21 8.05 4.90
C TRP A 12 -10.21 6.52 4.84
N TYR A 13 -9.20 5.97 4.18
CA TYR A 13 -8.98 4.55 4.02
C TYR A 13 -7.80 4.10 4.87
N GLU A 14 -8.01 3.08 5.69
CA GLU A 14 -7.00 2.55 6.62
C GLU A 14 -6.69 1.08 6.31
N VAL A 15 -5.41 0.77 6.19
CA VAL A 15 -4.90 -0.59 6.00
C VAL A 15 -4.01 -0.95 7.17
N VAL A 16 -4.40 -2.01 7.87
CA VAL A 16 -3.66 -2.59 8.98
C VAL A 16 -2.93 -3.83 8.48
N ASN A 17 -1.65 -3.95 8.81
CA ASN A 17 -0.84 -5.14 8.55
C ASN A 17 -0.07 -5.50 9.81
N SER A 18 -0.20 -6.74 10.26
CA SER A 18 0.59 -7.27 11.37
C SER A 18 1.50 -8.37 10.85
N LYS A 19 2.81 -8.12 10.85
CA LYS A 19 3.83 -9.09 10.42
C LYS A 19 4.96 -9.14 11.44
N GLY A 20 5.33 -10.35 11.88
CA GLY A 20 6.45 -10.54 12.81
C GLY A 20 6.28 -9.82 14.16
N GLY A 21 5.04 -9.69 14.65
CA GLY A 21 4.73 -8.97 15.89
C GLY A 21 4.69 -7.45 15.76
N VAL A 22 5.00 -6.88 14.58
CA VAL A 22 4.93 -5.45 14.32
C VAL A 22 3.66 -5.13 13.54
N THR A 23 2.83 -4.26 14.10
CA THR A 23 1.65 -3.72 13.42
C THR A 23 2.00 -2.43 12.70
N THR A 24 1.76 -2.38 11.40
CA THR A 24 1.86 -1.19 10.56
C THR A 24 0.47 -0.77 10.12
N ILE A 25 0.15 0.51 10.30
CA ILE A 25 -1.10 1.13 9.85
C ILE A 25 -0.75 2.19 8.81
N VAL A 26 -1.37 2.07 7.65
CA VAL A 26 -1.30 3.05 6.56
C VAL A 26 -2.68 3.65 6.40
N LYS A 27 -2.81 4.96 6.66
CA LYS A 27 -4.06 5.69 6.55
C LYS A 27 -3.94 6.76 5.46
N MET A 28 -4.88 6.76 4.52
CA MET A 28 -4.83 7.57 3.31
C MET A 28 -6.14 8.34 3.13
N LEU A 29 -6.06 9.61 2.76
CA LEU A 29 -7.23 10.36 2.30
C LEU A 29 -7.28 10.25 0.77
N ILE A 30 -8.29 9.57 0.24
CA ILE A 30 -8.35 9.21 -1.19
C ILE A 30 -9.58 9.81 -1.86
N LYS A 31 -9.39 10.42 -3.03
CA LYS A 31 -10.44 10.97 -3.90
C LYS A 31 -10.39 10.34 -5.29
N GLY A 32 -10.57 9.03 -5.38
CA GLY A 32 -10.51 8.28 -6.65
C GLY A 32 -9.71 7.00 -6.53
N ASP A 33 -9.23 6.48 -7.66
CA ASP A 33 -8.42 5.25 -7.70
C ASP A 33 -7.03 5.50 -7.07
N PRO A 34 -6.63 4.77 -6.01
CA PRO A 34 -5.33 4.94 -5.35
C PRO A 34 -4.13 4.43 -6.18
N VAL A 35 -4.35 3.68 -7.26
CA VAL A 35 -3.27 3.37 -8.22
C VAL A 35 -2.79 4.65 -8.91
N ASP A 36 -3.71 5.58 -9.18
CA ASP A 36 -3.31 6.95 -9.53
C ASP A 36 -2.94 7.72 -8.25
N SER A 37 -1.63 7.82 -8.07
CA SER A 37 -0.98 8.57 -6.99
C SER A 37 -1.55 9.99 -6.78
N GLY A 38 -2.09 10.64 -7.82
CA GLY A 38 -2.73 11.95 -7.74
C GLY A 38 -3.99 11.99 -6.86
N ASN A 39 -4.68 10.87 -6.72
CA ASN A 39 -5.91 10.75 -5.93
C ASN A 39 -5.66 10.62 -4.42
N ILE A 40 -4.40 10.41 -4.00
CA ILE A 40 -4.02 10.32 -2.58
C ILE A 40 -3.67 11.72 -2.07
N ARG A 41 -4.56 12.33 -1.28
CA ARG A 41 -4.41 13.70 -0.77
C ARG A 41 -3.52 13.80 0.46
N ARG A 42 -3.60 12.82 1.34
CA ARG A 42 -2.88 12.74 2.62
C ARG A 42 -2.46 11.31 2.88
N LEU A 43 -1.34 11.13 3.55
CA LEU A 43 -0.79 9.82 3.90
C LEU A 43 -0.25 9.86 5.32
N ILE A 44 -0.77 9.01 6.19
CA ILE A 44 -0.38 8.86 7.58
C ILE A 44 0.15 7.44 7.76
N LEU A 45 1.31 7.33 8.39
CA LEU A 45 1.99 6.07 8.65
C LEU A 45 2.18 5.89 10.16
N LYS A 46 1.90 4.69 10.66
CA LYS A 46 2.20 4.26 12.02
C LYS A 46 2.82 2.86 11.97
N ALA A 47 3.92 2.64 12.67
CA ALA A 47 4.60 1.34 12.73
C ALA A 47 4.99 1.01 14.16
N GLY A 48 4.55 -0.16 14.65
CA GLY A 48 4.83 -0.62 16.00
C GLY A 48 4.42 0.41 17.05
N THR A 49 5.39 0.80 17.88
CA THR A 49 5.23 1.79 18.95
C THR A 49 5.53 3.21 18.52
N ASP A 50 5.95 3.43 17.27
CA ASP A 50 6.24 4.78 16.79
C ASP A 50 4.95 5.61 16.70
N PRO A 51 5.04 6.94 16.93
CA PRO A 51 3.90 7.83 16.78
C PRO A 51 3.45 7.87 15.31
N ALA A 52 2.14 8.02 15.09
CA ALA A 52 1.63 8.26 13.75
C ALA A 52 2.20 9.57 13.17
N ARG A 53 2.69 9.48 11.93
CA ARG A 53 3.27 10.61 11.20
C ARG A 53 2.57 10.81 9.86
N GLU A 54 2.14 12.03 9.60
CA GLU A 54 1.64 12.45 8.30
C GLU A 54 2.80 12.86 7.41
N MET A 55 2.84 12.35 6.18
CA MET A 55 3.82 12.80 5.20
C MET A 55 3.56 14.26 4.82
N SER A 56 4.61 15.07 4.88
CA SER A 56 4.56 16.45 4.41
C SER A 56 4.22 16.52 2.91
N ARG A 57 3.61 17.63 2.47
CA ARG A 57 3.24 17.85 1.06
C ARG A 57 4.43 17.70 0.11
N ASP A 58 5.61 18.16 0.53
CA ASP A 58 6.84 18.06 -0.25
C ASP A 58 7.30 16.61 -0.43
N SER A 59 7.07 15.77 0.59
CA SER A 59 7.40 14.34 0.57
C SER A 59 6.26 13.48 0.00
N LEU A 60 5.08 14.06 -0.21
CA LEU A 60 3.89 13.35 -0.62
C LEU A 60 4.04 12.75 -2.02
N HIS A 61 4.81 13.34 -2.93
CA HIS A 61 5.09 12.71 -4.23
C HIS A 61 5.74 11.32 -4.09
N MET A 62 6.72 11.19 -3.20
CA MET A 62 7.35 9.90 -2.91
C MET A 62 6.40 8.99 -2.12
N GLY A 63 5.67 9.56 -1.14
CA GLY A 63 4.66 8.86 -0.35
C GLY A 63 3.56 8.23 -1.18
N ARG A 64 3.03 8.97 -2.16
CA ARG A 64 1.97 8.50 -3.05
C ARG A 64 2.45 7.33 -3.91
N ARG A 65 3.66 7.40 -4.46
CA ARG A 65 4.24 6.26 -5.21
C ARG A 65 4.37 5.00 -4.34
N MET A 66 4.84 5.15 -3.11
CA MET A 66 4.92 4.05 -2.16
C MET A 66 3.52 3.50 -1.82
N ALA A 67 2.55 4.37 -1.57
CA ALA A 67 1.19 3.98 -1.25
C ALA A 67 0.50 3.26 -2.42
N SER A 68 0.65 3.78 -3.65
CA SER A 68 0.17 3.12 -4.88
C SER A 68 0.83 1.75 -5.04
N TYR A 69 2.16 1.64 -4.87
CA TYR A 69 2.86 0.35 -4.91
C TYR A 69 2.34 -0.64 -3.85
N MET A 70 2.10 -0.19 -2.62
CA MET A 70 1.49 -1.02 -1.58
C MET A 70 0.07 -1.47 -1.96
N PHE A 71 -0.69 -0.62 -2.65
CA PHE A 71 -2.03 -0.95 -3.13
C PHE A 71 -1.97 -1.96 -4.27
N GLU A 72 -1.08 -1.79 -5.25
CA GLU A 72 -0.85 -2.73 -6.35
C GLU A 72 -0.47 -4.12 -5.84
N GLN A 73 0.51 -4.20 -4.91
CA GLN A 73 0.93 -5.48 -4.34
C GLN A 73 -0.20 -6.23 -3.62
N ARG A 74 -1.16 -5.51 -3.03
CA ARG A 74 -2.24 -6.09 -2.22
C ARG A 74 -3.53 -6.33 -3.01
N SER A 75 -3.77 -5.53 -4.04
CA SER A 75 -4.89 -5.71 -4.96
C SER A 75 -4.61 -6.80 -6.00
N GLY A 76 -3.33 -7.17 -6.19
CA GLY A 76 -2.89 -8.08 -7.25
C GLY A 76 -3.01 -7.48 -8.65
N ILE A 77 -3.35 -6.19 -8.75
CA ILE A 77 -3.36 -5.41 -9.99
C ILE A 77 -1.98 -4.78 -10.08
N SER A 78 -1.07 -5.45 -10.78
CA SER A 78 0.25 -4.87 -11.04
C SER A 78 0.12 -3.83 -12.15
N ALA A 79 0.63 -2.61 -11.95
CA ALA A 79 0.80 -1.63 -13.04
C ALA A 79 2.01 -1.98 -13.94
N VAL A 80 2.38 -3.26 -14.06
CA VAL A 80 3.46 -3.70 -14.95
C VAL A 80 3.05 -3.42 -16.39
N PRO A 81 3.79 -2.54 -17.11
CA PRO A 81 3.51 -2.28 -18.51
C PRO A 81 3.59 -3.57 -19.32
N GLY A 82 2.55 -3.85 -20.11
CA GLY A 82 2.51 -5.00 -21.04
C GLY A 82 1.71 -6.22 -20.56
N ARG A 83 1.15 -6.23 -19.35
CA ARG A 83 0.22 -7.29 -18.92
C ARG A 83 -1.22 -6.79 -19.00
N HIS A 84 -1.97 -7.27 -19.98
CA HIS A 84 -3.39 -6.96 -20.09
C HIS A 84 -4.16 -7.78 -19.05
N LEU A 85 -4.56 -7.13 -17.96
CA LEU A 85 -5.40 -7.72 -16.92
C LEU A 85 -6.86 -7.42 -17.23
N LYS A 86 -7.71 -8.43 -17.07
CA LYS A 86 -9.16 -8.35 -17.24
C LYS A 86 -9.83 -8.72 -15.95
N ASN A 87 -10.97 -8.07 -15.72
CA ASN A 87 -11.80 -8.32 -14.57
C ASN A 87 -12.99 -9.17 -15.00
N VAL A 88 -13.07 -10.40 -14.51
CA VAL A 88 -14.08 -11.39 -14.93
C VAL A 88 -15.00 -11.66 -13.75
N LYS A 89 -16.28 -11.32 -13.89
CA LYS A 89 -17.28 -11.70 -12.89
C LYS A 89 -17.45 -13.22 -12.91
N THR A 90 -17.21 -13.87 -11.79
CA THR A 90 -17.30 -15.33 -11.63
C THR A 90 -18.57 -15.79 -10.93
N GLY A 91 -19.29 -14.88 -10.27
CA GLY A 91 -20.58 -15.19 -9.66
C GLY A 91 -21.12 -14.09 -8.76
N ASP A 92 -22.09 -14.46 -7.95
CA ASP A 92 -22.68 -13.64 -6.89
C ASP A 92 -22.79 -14.50 -5.63
N GLY A 93 -22.84 -13.85 -4.47
CA GLY A 93 -22.98 -14.54 -3.20
C GLY A 93 -23.12 -13.59 -2.02
N THR A 94 -22.92 -14.16 -0.84
CA THR A 94 -22.91 -13.43 0.43
C THR A 94 -21.61 -13.71 1.16
N VAL A 95 -21.03 -12.70 1.79
CA VAL A 95 -19.81 -12.85 2.60
C VAL A 95 -20.01 -12.19 3.96
N THR A 96 -19.57 -12.87 5.01
CA THR A 96 -19.47 -12.31 6.37
C THR A 96 -18.01 -11.99 6.67
N VAL A 97 -17.76 -10.75 7.05
CA VAL A 97 -16.46 -10.20 7.46
C VAL A 97 -16.64 -9.46 8.80
N PRO A 98 -15.58 -9.00 9.49
CA PRO A 98 -15.75 -8.26 10.74
C PRO A 98 -16.63 -7.01 10.61
N ALA A 99 -16.66 -6.39 9.43
CA ALA A 99 -17.52 -5.25 9.13
C ALA A 99 -19.02 -5.59 8.96
N GLY A 100 -19.40 -6.88 8.93
CA GLY A 100 -20.78 -7.33 8.74
C GLY A 100 -20.96 -8.34 7.60
N THR A 101 -22.20 -8.54 7.20
CA THR A 101 -22.59 -9.44 6.12
C THR A 101 -23.02 -8.65 4.89
N PHE A 102 -22.48 -9.00 3.72
CA PHE A 102 -22.69 -8.27 2.48
C PHE A 102 -23.10 -9.20 1.35
N THR A 103 -24.07 -8.77 0.54
CA THR A 103 -24.26 -9.33 -0.81
C THR A 103 -23.14 -8.81 -1.71
N VAL A 104 -22.51 -9.73 -2.43
CA VAL A 104 -21.32 -9.45 -3.23
C VAL A 104 -21.41 -10.09 -4.62
N SER A 105 -20.80 -9.42 -5.59
CA SER A 105 -20.36 -10.05 -6.84
C SER A 105 -18.92 -10.52 -6.68
N LEU A 106 -18.63 -11.73 -7.18
CA LEU A 106 -17.32 -12.35 -7.16
C LEU A 106 -16.60 -12.05 -8.46
N TYR A 107 -15.32 -11.69 -8.37
CA TYR A 107 -14.51 -11.31 -9.52
C TYR A 107 -13.13 -11.93 -9.44
N ASP A 108 -12.63 -12.33 -10.61
CA ASP A 108 -11.26 -12.76 -10.83
C ASP A 108 -10.53 -11.73 -11.70
N ILE A 109 -9.28 -11.47 -11.34
CA ILE A 109 -8.36 -10.66 -12.15
C ILE A 109 -7.47 -11.63 -12.90
N VAL A 110 -7.66 -11.72 -14.21
CA VAL A 110 -7.00 -12.69 -15.08
C VAL A 110 -6.13 -12.01 -16.12
N ASP A 111 -5.04 -12.65 -16.54
CA ASP A 111 -4.29 -12.22 -17.73
C ASP A 111 -4.84 -12.86 -19.02
N ASP A 112 -4.25 -12.52 -20.17
CA ASP A 112 -4.66 -13.05 -21.48
C ASP A 112 -4.49 -14.58 -21.61
N ALA A 113 -3.65 -15.20 -20.77
CA ALA A 113 -3.49 -16.65 -20.72
C ALA A 113 -4.54 -17.32 -19.81
N GLY A 114 -5.41 -16.54 -19.16
CA GLY A 114 -6.42 -17.03 -18.22
C GLY A 114 -5.88 -17.32 -16.83
N MET A 115 -4.63 -16.91 -16.51
CA MET A 115 -4.08 -17.11 -15.17
C MET A 115 -4.70 -16.11 -14.20
N VAL A 116 -5.25 -16.60 -13.08
CA VAL A 116 -5.85 -15.77 -12.02
C VAL A 116 -4.73 -15.19 -11.13
N HIS A 117 -4.68 -13.86 -11.05
CA HIS A 117 -3.71 -13.10 -10.23
C HIS A 117 -4.30 -12.66 -8.90
N ALA A 118 -5.60 -12.42 -8.86
CA ALA A 118 -6.32 -12.02 -7.67
C ALA A 118 -7.79 -12.39 -7.81
N THR A 119 -8.47 -12.55 -6.67
CA THR A 119 -9.92 -12.60 -6.60
C THR A 119 -10.40 -11.53 -5.63
N TYR A 120 -11.58 -10.97 -5.85
CA TYR A 120 -12.16 -10.02 -4.92
C TYR A 120 -13.68 -10.09 -4.90
N LYS A 121 -14.24 -9.66 -3.76
CA LYS A 121 -15.66 -9.66 -3.45
C LYS A 121 -16.12 -8.21 -3.42
N PHE A 122 -17.01 -7.86 -4.34
CA PHE A 122 -17.47 -6.49 -4.55
C PHE A 122 -18.90 -6.29 -4.05
N SER A 123 -19.13 -5.28 -3.22
CA SER A 123 -20.45 -4.79 -2.82
C SER A 123 -20.58 -3.30 -3.12
N ARG A 124 -21.71 -2.88 -3.73
CA ARG A 124 -21.98 -1.46 -4.00
C ARG A 124 -22.22 -0.64 -2.72
N ASP A 125 -22.52 -1.31 -1.61
CA ASP A 125 -22.83 -0.67 -0.33
C ASP A 125 -21.56 -0.21 0.40
N VAL A 126 -20.38 -0.68 -0.04
CA VAL A 126 -19.09 -0.29 0.51
C VAL A 126 -18.47 0.79 -0.37
N ARG A 127 -18.45 2.04 0.09
CA ARG A 127 -17.84 3.16 -0.65
C ARG A 127 -16.45 3.50 -0.10
N PRO A 128 -15.49 3.95 -0.93
CA PRO A 128 -15.65 4.27 -2.35
C PRO A 128 -15.34 3.11 -3.31
N PHE A 129 -14.68 2.05 -2.85
CA PHE A 129 -14.10 1.02 -3.75
C PHE A 129 -14.95 -0.23 -3.94
N GLY A 130 -15.95 -0.45 -3.09
CA GLY A 130 -16.79 -1.64 -3.13
C GLY A 130 -16.11 -2.94 -2.71
N ILE A 131 -14.83 -2.94 -2.37
CA ILE A 131 -14.12 -4.16 -1.99
C ILE A 131 -14.52 -4.55 -0.56
N VAL A 132 -15.06 -5.75 -0.38
CA VAL A 132 -15.38 -6.35 0.92
C VAL A 132 -14.27 -7.29 1.37
N ALA A 133 -13.72 -8.05 0.42
CA ALA A 133 -12.55 -8.90 0.63
C ALA A 133 -11.80 -9.08 -0.69
N SER A 134 -10.50 -9.34 -0.62
CA SER A 134 -9.68 -9.71 -1.75
C SER A 134 -8.61 -10.71 -1.35
N ASP A 135 -8.26 -11.59 -2.28
CA ASP A 135 -7.27 -12.64 -2.10
C ASP A 135 -6.31 -12.61 -3.28
N THR A 136 -5.01 -12.62 -2.98
CA THR A 136 -3.91 -12.77 -3.94
C THR A 136 -3.06 -13.96 -3.48
N PRO A 137 -2.15 -14.50 -4.31
CA PRO A 137 -1.28 -15.61 -3.90
C PRO A 137 -0.49 -15.37 -2.61
N ASN A 138 -0.18 -14.10 -2.29
CA ASN A 138 0.71 -13.75 -1.18
C ASN A 138 -0.01 -13.08 -0.01
N THR A 139 -1.26 -12.62 -0.18
CA THR A 139 -1.96 -11.86 0.85
C THR A 139 -3.46 -11.89 0.65
N SER A 140 -4.18 -11.87 1.78
CA SER A 140 -5.63 -11.67 1.85
C SER A 140 -5.92 -10.36 2.59
N MET A 141 -6.98 -9.69 2.17
CA MET A 141 -7.46 -8.45 2.76
C MET A 141 -8.96 -8.54 2.97
N VAL A 142 -9.42 -8.15 4.16
CA VAL A 142 -10.84 -8.14 4.52
C VAL A 142 -11.27 -6.79 5.08
N LEU A 143 -12.52 -6.42 4.83
CA LEU A 143 -13.14 -5.22 5.38
C LEU A 143 -13.42 -5.43 6.87
N ALA A 144 -12.78 -4.61 7.69
CA ALA A 144 -12.89 -4.62 9.14
C ALA A 144 -13.90 -3.59 9.66
N GLY A 145 -14.10 -2.47 8.95
CA GLY A 145 -15.15 -1.49 9.24
C GLY A 145 -15.42 -0.54 8.08
N HIS A 146 -16.64 -0.02 7.99
CA HIS A 146 -17.01 1.05 7.06
C HIS A 146 -18.13 1.92 7.64
N GLY A 147 -18.28 3.15 7.12
CA GLY A 147 -19.35 4.07 7.51
C GLY A 147 -19.13 4.69 8.91
N THR A 148 -20.21 5.19 9.51
CA THR A 148 -20.16 5.98 10.77
C THR A 148 -19.75 5.18 12.01
N GLY A 149 -19.76 3.85 11.93
CA GLY A 149 -19.33 2.98 13.03
C GLY A 149 -17.87 2.55 12.97
N ALA A 150 -17.16 2.84 11.86
CA ALA A 150 -15.75 2.48 11.72
C ALA A 150 -14.88 3.44 12.52
N GLN A 151 -13.91 2.90 13.27
CA GLN A 151 -12.97 3.71 14.04
C GLN A 151 -11.55 3.52 13.51
N SER A 152 -10.82 4.63 13.45
CA SER A 152 -9.39 4.67 13.16
C SER A 152 -8.61 3.97 14.28
N LEU A 153 -7.68 3.08 13.93
CA LEU A 153 -6.75 2.52 14.92
C LEU A 153 -5.64 3.50 15.31
N ILE A 154 -5.45 4.56 14.53
CA ILE A 154 -4.65 5.72 14.92
C ILE A 154 -5.55 6.62 15.78
N THR A 155 -5.33 6.59 17.09
CA THR A 155 -6.09 7.37 18.09
C THR A 155 -5.29 8.51 18.71
N GLU A 156 -3.97 8.48 18.60
CA GLU A 156 -3.10 9.57 19.03
C GLU A 156 -3.09 10.76 18.05
N GLU A 157 -2.56 11.90 18.50
CA GLU A 157 -2.33 13.05 17.63
C GLU A 157 -1.26 12.74 16.58
N VAL A 158 -1.56 13.10 15.33
CA VAL A 158 -0.68 12.84 14.19
C VAL A 158 0.32 13.98 14.04
N THR A 159 1.61 13.64 14.08
CA THR A 159 2.69 14.62 13.88
C THR A 159 3.11 14.70 12.42
N GLN A 160 3.65 15.83 11.98
CA GLN A 160 4.22 15.92 10.62
C GLN A 160 5.55 15.15 10.55
N MET A 161 5.75 14.43 9.45
CA MET A 161 7.03 13.79 9.18
C MET A 161 8.09 14.87 8.92
N PRO A 162 9.25 14.81 9.60
CA PRO A 162 10.33 15.77 9.36
C PRO A 162 10.79 15.70 7.92
N ARG A 163 11.28 16.81 7.38
CA ARG A 163 11.82 16.82 6.02
C ARG A 163 13.05 15.90 5.96
N PRO A 164 13.38 15.32 4.80
CA PRO A 164 14.58 14.50 4.67
C PRO A 164 15.87 15.20 5.12
N SER A 165 15.96 16.53 4.95
CA SER A 165 17.07 17.38 5.42
C SER A 165 17.14 17.55 6.94
N GLU A 166 16.05 17.26 7.65
CA GLU A 166 15.90 17.39 9.10
C GLU A 166 15.97 16.03 9.81
N MET A 167 16.12 14.93 9.05
CA MET A 167 16.34 13.61 9.62
C MET A 167 17.79 13.52 10.15
N PRO A 168 18.01 13.25 11.45
CA PRO A 168 19.36 13.11 11.98
C PRO A 168 20.07 11.92 11.32
N GLY A 169 21.08 12.20 10.49
CA GLY A 169 22.25 11.34 10.31
C GLY A 169 22.06 9.93 9.76
N GLN A 170 21.25 9.71 8.73
CA GLN A 170 21.65 8.72 7.70
C GLN A 170 22.54 9.45 6.70
N GLY A 171 23.84 9.49 7.01
CA GLY A 171 24.84 10.11 6.16
C GLY A 171 24.72 9.58 4.74
N ILE A 172 24.31 10.45 3.82
CA ILE A 172 24.72 10.32 2.43
C ILE A 172 26.24 10.48 2.50
N GLY A 173 26.95 9.35 2.48
CA GLY A 173 28.40 9.33 2.40
C GLY A 173 28.83 10.01 1.12
N SER A 174 29.05 11.32 1.19
CA SER A 174 29.89 12.08 0.28
C SER A 174 31.33 11.59 0.49
N GLY A 175 31.64 10.42 -0.07
CA GLY A 175 32.98 9.85 -0.10
C GLY A 175 33.78 10.40 -1.28
N ALA A 176 34.09 11.70 -1.26
CA ALA A 176 35.21 12.23 -2.02
C ALA A 176 36.49 12.02 -1.21
N GLY A 177 37.37 11.15 -1.71
CA GLY A 177 38.81 11.16 -1.39
C GLY A 177 39.24 10.53 -0.07
N SER A 178 39.76 9.31 -0.13
CA SER A 178 40.96 8.93 0.64
C SER A 178 41.52 7.58 0.20
N THR A 179 42.66 7.67 -0.50
CA THR A 179 43.80 6.73 -0.48
C THR A 179 43.53 5.25 -0.73
N VAL A 180 43.79 4.86 -1.98
CA VAL A 180 44.30 3.55 -2.37
C VAL A 180 45.43 3.13 -1.43
N ARG A 181 45.16 2.18 -0.54
CA ARG A 181 46.22 1.31 0.00
C ARG A 181 46.43 0.20 -1.02
N GLN A 182 47.54 0.28 -1.74
CA GLN A 182 48.08 -0.85 -2.50
C GLN A 182 48.22 -2.04 -1.54
N ILE A 183 47.52 -3.12 -1.84
CA ILE A 183 47.84 -4.45 -1.30
C ILE A 183 48.90 -5.05 -2.22
N PRO A 184 50.11 -5.33 -1.75
CA PRO A 184 51.14 -5.97 -2.57
C PRO A 184 50.82 -7.45 -2.74
N GLY A 185 50.79 -7.90 -3.99
CA GLY A 185 50.96 -9.30 -4.35
C GLY A 185 49.69 -10.15 -4.36
N MET A 186 49.10 -10.29 -5.55
CA MET A 186 48.87 -11.61 -6.18
C MET A 186 48.64 -11.36 -7.69
N GLY A 187 49.59 -11.81 -8.52
CA GLY A 187 49.26 -12.26 -9.88
C GLY A 187 48.36 -13.49 -9.74
N THR A 188 47.53 -13.87 -10.70
CA THR A 188 47.75 -14.00 -12.14
C THR A 188 46.36 -13.88 -12.82
N GLY A 189 46.24 -13.21 -13.96
CA GLY A 189 46.35 -13.87 -15.25
C GLY A 189 45.01 -14.43 -15.72
N TYR A 190 44.27 -13.65 -16.52
CA TYR A 190 43.31 -14.20 -17.48
C TYR A 190 43.16 -13.24 -18.66
N GLU A 191 43.75 -13.60 -19.80
CA GLU A 191 43.44 -13.02 -21.11
C GLU A 191 42.14 -13.65 -21.62
N PRO A 192 41.22 -12.88 -22.21
CA PRO A 192 40.06 -13.43 -22.89
C PRO A 192 40.40 -13.80 -24.34
N ARG A 193 39.97 -15.00 -24.74
CA ARG A 193 39.58 -15.30 -26.12
C ARG A 193 38.07 -15.40 -26.17
#